data_AF-A0A0N4YIF4-F1
#
_entry.id   AF-A0A0N4YIF4-F1
#
_cell.length_a   1.000
_cell.length_b   1.000
_cell.length_c   1.000
_cell.angle_alpha   90.00
_cell.angle_beta   90.00
_cell.angle_gamma   90.00
#
_symmetry.space_group_name_H-M   'P 1'
#
loop_
_entity.id
_entity.type
_entity.pdbx_description
1 polymer ?
#
loop_
_entity_poly.entity_id
_entity_poly.type
_entity_poly.pdbx_seq_one_letter_code
_entity_poly.pdbx_strand_id
1 'polypeptide(L)' 'MPVNQLSNPDRPSARLDGLRLMYMYTIRVAGFNSGGVGPLSAPRTIRLGPQSSIDDSYTSSSLRTAANLLLFIFLLERLY' A
#
# COMPACT_ATOMS: atom_id res chain seq x y z
N MET A 1 -0.91 -24.15 -7.29
CA MET A 1 0.04 -23.45 -8.17
C MET A 1 1.44 -23.88 -7.79
N PRO A 2 2.28 -24.36 -8.73
CA PRO A 2 3.65 -24.73 -8.40
C PRO A 2 4.49 -23.48 -8.11
N VAL A 3 5.33 -23.56 -7.07
CA VAL A 3 6.14 -22.45 -6.53
C VAL A 3 7.18 -21.92 -7.55
N ASN A 4 7.45 -22.67 -8.61
CA ASN A 4 8.41 -22.35 -9.68
C ASN A 4 7.97 -21.22 -10.64
N GLN A 5 6.90 -20.49 -10.34
CA GLN A 5 6.41 -19.35 -11.15
C GLN A 5 6.63 -17.98 -10.51
N LEU A 6 7.31 -17.91 -9.36
CA LEU A 6 7.77 -16.62 -8.86
C LEU A 6 8.85 -16.10 -9.81
N SER A 7 8.57 -14.95 -10.45
CA SER A 7 9.39 -14.43 -11.54
C SER A 7 10.84 -14.14 -11.13
N ASN A 8 11.08 -13.92 -9.84
CA ASN A 8 12.39 -13.74 -9.25
C ASN A 8 12.36 -14.20 -7.77
N PRO A 9 13.22 -15.12 -7.31
CA PRO A 9 13.24 -15.58 -5.93
C PRO A 9 13.67 -14.50 -4.93
N ASP A 10 14.53 -13.55 -5.32
CA ASP A 10 14.94 -12.42 -4.49
C ASP A 10 13.87 -11.32 -4.43
N ARG A 11 12.97 -11.31 -5.41
CA ARG A 11 11.87 -10.33 -5.56
C ARG A 11 10.60 -11.04 -6.03
N PRO A 12 9.98 -11.87 -5.18
CA PRO A 12 8.86 -12.71 -5.58
C PRO A 12 7.68 -11.85 -6.04
N SER A 13 7.22 -12.10 -7.26
CA SER A 13 6.10 -11.41 -7.88
C SER A 13 5.17 -12.39 -8.59
N ALA A 14 3.88 -12.04 -8.63
CA ALA A 14 2.87 -12.75 -9.41
C ALA A 14 2.02 -11.73 -10.18
N ARG A 15 1.66 -12.08 -11.42
CA ARG A 15 0.76 -11.30 -12.26
C ARG A 15 -0.63 -11.92 -12.22
N LEU A 16 -1.65 -11.09 -11.99
CA LEU A 16 -3.05 -11.49 -12.03
C LEU A 16 -3.68 -10.95 -13.31
N ASP A 17 -3.98 -11.85 -14.25
CA ASP A 17 -4.65 -11.53 -15.52
C ASP A 17 -6.16 -11.87 -15.45
N GLY A 18 -6.93 -11.36 -16.42
CA GLY A 18 -8.37 -11.65 -16.53
C GLY A 18 -9.26 -10.94 -15.50
N LEU A 19 -8.75 -9.91 -14.83
CA LEU A 19 -9.52 -9.10 -13.88
C LEU A 19 -10.51 -8.18 -14.61
N ARG A 20 -11.67 -7.93 -13.97
CA ARG A 20 -12.68 -7.03 -14.52
C ARG A 20 -12.27 -5.58 -14.33
N LEU A 21 -12.41 -4.79 -15.39
CA LEU A 21 -12.26 -3.34 -15.32
C LEU A 21 -13.40 -2.72 -14.50
N MET A 22 -13.14 -1.52 -13.97
CA MET A 22 -14.04 -0.73 -13.12
C MET A 22 -14.49 -1.47 -11.85
N TYR A 23 -13.61 -2.33 -11.32
CA TYR A 23 -13.87 -3.10 -10.12
C TYR A 23 -12.79 -2.84 -9.05
N MET A 24 -13.19 -2.98 -7.79
CA MET A 24 -12.28 -2.88 -6.64
C MET A 24 -11.92 -4.28 -6.15
N TYR A 25 -10.63 -4.54 -6.01
CA TYR A 25 -10.11 -5.81 -5.51
C TYR A 25 -9.33 -5.58 -4.23
N THR A 26 -9.54 -6.44 -3.25
CA THR A 26 -8.71 -6.52 -2.05
C THR A 26 -7.78 -7.72 -2.17
N ILE A 27 -6.48 -7.49 -2.13
CA ILE A 27 -5.45 -8.52 -2.29
C ILE A 27 -4.83 -8.81 -0.92
N ARG A 28 -4.62 -10.10 -0.63
CA ARG A 28 -3.90 -10.61 0.54
C ARG A 28 -3.03 -11.79 0.10
N VAL A 29 -1.86 -11.94 0.71
CA VAL A 29 -0.90 -13.00 0.41
C VAL A 29 -0.62 -13.81 1.68
N ALA A 30 -0.50 -15.13 1.57
CA ALA A 30 -0.05 -16.01 2.64
C ALA A 30 1.06 -16.93 2.14
N GLY A 31 2.02 -17.23 3.02
CA GLY A 31 3.01 -18.29 2.76
C GLY A 31 2.36 -19.67 2.87
N PHE A 32 2.83 -20.63 2.09
CA PHE A 32 2.39 -22.02 2.14
C PHE A 32 3.60 -22.96 2.15
N ASN A 33 3.62 -23.93 3.05
CA ASN A 33 4.63 -24.98 3.10
C ASN A 33 4.00 -26.31 3.57
N SER A 34 4.81 -27.33 3.86
CA SER A 34 4.34 -28.65 4.32
C SER A 34 3.58 -28.61 5.66
N GLY A 35 3.74 -27.56 6.46
CA GLY A 35 2.99 -27.31 7.69
C GLY A 35 1.64 -26.63 7.47
N GLY A 36 1.33 -26.23 6.23
CA GLY A 36 0.06 -25.61 5.85
C GLY A 36 0.18 -24.15 5.44
N VAL A 37 -0.94 -23.43 5.54
CA VAL A 37 -1.06 -22.02 5.17
C VAL A 37 -0.71 -21.14 6.38
N GLY A 38 0.22 -20.21 6.19
CA GLY A 38 0.59 -19.22 7.19
C GLY A 38 -0.42 -18.08 7.31
N PRO A 39 -0.13 -17.06 8.14
CA PRO A 39 -1.00 -15.91 8.31
C PRO A 39 -1.12 -15.09 7.01
N LEU A 40 -2.30 -14.50 6.80
CA LEU A 40 -2.54 -13.56 5.70
C LEU A 40 -1.86 -12.22 5.97
N SER A 41 -1.26 -11.64 4.94
CA SER A 41 -0.74 -10.28 4.95
C SER A 41 -1.82 -9.24 5.27
N ALA A 42 -1.36 -8.02 5.55
CA ALA A 42 -2.23 -6.85 5.54
C ALA A 42 -2.94 -6.73 4.17
N PRO A 43 -4.22 -6.33 4.15
CA PRO A 43 -4.97 -6.16 2.92
C PRO A 43 -4.48 -4.94 2.13
N ARG A 44 -4.46 -5.08 0.80
CA ARG A 44 -4.22 -3.95 -0.11
C ARG A 44 -5.35 -3.87 -1.12
N THR A 45 -6.03 -2.73 -1.17
CA THR A 45 -7.11 -2.48 -2.11
C THR A 45 -6.56 -1.82 -3.37
N ILE A 46 -6.98 -2.32 -4.53
CA ILE A 46 -6.68 -1.72 -5.84
C ILE A 46 -7.98 -1.50 -6.62
N ARG A 47 -8.06 -0.42 -7.38
CA ARG A 47 -9.12 -0.15 -8.33
C ARG A 47 -8.57 -0.34 -9.74
N LEU A 48 -9.24 -1.16 -10.54
CA LEU A 48 -8.88 -1.35 -11.94
C LEU A 48 -9.78 -0.52 -12.84
N GLY A 49 -9.19 0.14 -13.82
CA GLY A 49 -9.86 0.94 -14.84
C GLY A 49 -9.29 2.36 -14.92
N PRO A 50 -9.94 3.29 -15.65
CA PRO A 50 -9.38 4.61 -15.93
C PRO A 50 -8.91 5.29 -14.65
N GLN A 51 -7.61 5.61 -14.63
CA GLN A 51 -6.97 6.38 -13.58
C GLN A 51 -7.52 7.81 -13.66
N SER A 52 -8.66 8.06 -13.02
CA SER A 52 -8.82 9.37 -12.40
C SER A 52 -7.73 9.39 -11.33
N SER A 53 -6.68 10.18 -11.57
CA SER A 53 -5.59 10.48 -10.64
C SER A 53 -6.14 10.80 -9.25
N ILE A 54 -6.34 9.78 -8.43
CA ILE A 54 -6.56 9.94 -7.01
C ILE A 54 -5.23 9.55 -6.41
N ASP A 55 -4.39 10.57 -6.26
CA ASP A 55 -3.22 10.56 -5.41
C ASP A 55 -3.60 10.03 -4.02
N ASP A 56 -3.48 8.72 -3.80
CA ASP A 56 -3.53 8.12 -2.47
C ASP A 56 -2.20 8.33 -1.73
N SER A 57 -1.63 9.54 -1.83
CA SER A 57 -0.39 9.95 -1.13
C SER A 57 -0.64 11.03 -0.07
N TYR A 58 -1.87 11.50 0.14
CA TYR A 58 -2.19 12.60 1.07
C TYR A 58 -2.59 12.14 2.48
N THR A 59 -1.90 11.19 3.10
CA THR A 59 -2.21 10.85 4.51
C THR A 59 -1.01 10.93 5.46
N SER A 60 0.23 11.09 4.96
CA SER A 60 1.43 11.16 5.82
C SER A 60 2.26 12.44 5.70
N SER A 61 2.11 13.23 4.63
CA SER A 61 2.81 14.51 4.44
C SER A 61 2.07 15.68 5.09
N SER A 62 0.74 15.75 4.98
CA SER A 62 -0.09 16.86 5.48
C SER A 62 0.06 17.09 7.00
N LEU A 63 0.08 16.01 7.81
CA LEU A 63 0.24 16.13 9.25
C LEU A 63 1.63 16.62 9.67
N ARG A 64 2.68 16.26 8.93
CA ARG A 64 4.05 16.71 9.23
C ARG A 64 4.22 18.21 8.94
N THR A 65 3.65 18.68 7.83
CA THR A 65 3.71 20.10 7.47
C THR A 65 2.90 20.95 8.46
N ALA A 66 1.70 20.49 8.85
CA ALA A 66 0.89 21.17 9.85
C ALA A 66 1.58 21.21 11.24
N ALA A 67 2.20 20.11 11.68
CA ALA A 67 2.93 20.07 12.94
C ALA A 67 4.15 21.03 12.96
N ASN A 68 4.91 21.10 11.86
CA ASN A 68 6.04 22.04 11.75
C ASN A 68 5.58 23.50 11.75
N LEU A 69 4.46 23.82 11.10
CA LEU A 69 3.90 25.17 11.10
C LEU A 69 3.43 25.57 12.51
N LEU A 70 2.73 24.68 13.21
CA LEU A 70 2.30 24.92 14.59
C LEU A 70 3.48 25.11 15.54
N LEU A 71 4.54 24.31 15.40
CA LEU A 71 5.77 24.48 16.17
C LEU A 71 6.43 25.84 15.90
N PHE A 72 6.47 26.27 14.64
CA PHE A 72 7.05 27.55 14.25
C PHE A 72 6.27 28.74 14.83
N ILE A 73 4.93 28.71 14.75
CA ILE A 73 4.07 29.74 15.36
C ILE A 73 4.27 29.79 16.87
N PHE A 74 4.29 28.63 17.53
CA PHE A 74 4.53 28.54 18.97
C PHE A 74 5.91 29.11 19.38
N LEU A 75 6.93 28.91 18.55
CA LEU A 75 8.25 29.46 18.80
C LEU A 75 8.28 30.98 18.64
N LEU A 76 7.58 31.53 17.65
CA LEU A 76 7.47 32.98 17.44
C LEU A 76 6.77 33.69 18.62
N GLU A 77 5.70 33.10 19.14
CA GLU A 77 4.98 33.60 20.33
C GLU A 77 5.85 33.61 21.59
N ARG A 78 6.90 32.77 21.66
CA ARG A 78 7.82 32.71 22.80
C ARG A 78 8.97 33.73 22.71
N LEU A 79 9.16 34.37 21.54
CA LEU A 79 10.22 35.34 21.29
C LEU A 79 9.77 36.81 21.41
N TYR A 80 8.48 37.06 21.63
CA TYR A 80 7.88 38.39 21.83
C TYR A 80 7.30 38.51 23.23
#